data_AF-A0A9E4H316-F1
#
_entry.id   AF-A0A9E4H316-F1
#
_cell.length_a   1.000
_cell.length_b   1.000
_cell.length_c   1.000
_cell.angle_alpha   90.00
_cell.angle_beta   90.00
_cell.angle_gamma   90.00
#
_symmetry.space_group_name_H-M   'P 1'
#
loop_
_entity.id
_entity.type
_entity.pdbx_description
1 polymer ?
#
loop_
_entity_poly.entity_id
_entity_poly.type
_entity_poly.pdbx_seq_one_letter_code
_entity_poly.pdbx_strand_id
1 'polypeptide(L)'
;MNVFWNLVNLGIAGVGYYGAVTGATDLDMANTLVEQRKIEKILLFNAGLDVAYVTAGFLLRERAKVKTEKFDQFTGWGNSLILQGGFLFVFDLVMHQVHANHAGELLQNVQVSTGLGGFALRYTF
;
A
#
# COMPACT_ATOMS: atom_id res chain seq x y z
N MET A 1 8.30 12.45 -20.77
CA MET A 1 7.93 12.08 -19.38
C MET A 1 6.76 12.94 -18.94
N ASN A 2 5.67 12.33 -18.51
CA ASN A 2 4.38 12.98 -18.27
C ASN A 2 4.38 13.66 -16.88
N VAL A 3 4.06 14.96 -16.84
CA VAL A 3 3.80 15.76 -15.61
C VAL A 3 2.90 15.01 -14.63
N PHE A 4 1.93 14.25 -15.16
CA PHE A 4 1.03 13.39 -14.39
C PHE A 4 1.76 12.42 -13.46
N TRP A 5 2.81 11.75 -13.94
CA TRP A 5 3.55 10.77 -13.13
C TRP A 5 4.43 11.42 -12.07
N ASN A 6 5.01 12.58 -12.38
CA ASN A 6 5.74 13.36 -11.36
C ASN A 6 4.81 13.85 -10.25
N LEU A 7 3.56 14.20 -10.60
CA LEU A 7 2.56 14.60 -9.60
C LEU A 7 2.15 13.43 -8.70
N VAL A 8 1.96 12.24 -9.28
CA VAL A 8 1.69 11.01 -8.50
C VAL A 8 2.84 10.73 -7.54
N ASN A 9 4.09 10.73 -8.03
CA ASN A 9 5.27 10.52 -7.20
C ASN A 9 5.39 11.57 -6.08
N LEU A 10 5.11 12.83 -6.38
CA LEU A 10 5.11 13.91 -5.39
C LEU A 10 4.03 13.69 -4.32
N GLY A 11 2.84 13.22 -4.72
CA GLY A 11 1.76 12.87 -3.80
C GLY A 11 2.15 11.73 -2.86
N ILE A 12 2.68 10.62 -3.41
CA ILE A 12 3.16 9.46 -2.63
C ILE A 12 4.26 9.90 -1.67
N ALA A 13 5.26 10.65 -2.16
CA ALA A 13 6.37 11.14 -1.35
C ALA A 13 5.91 12.10 -0.26
N GLY A 14 4.98 13.01 -0.56
CA GLY A 14 4.44 13.97 0.41
C GLY A 14 3.67 13.28 1.53
N VAL A 15 2.81 12.32 1.20
CA VAL A 15 2.07 11.53 2.19
C VAL A 15 3.02 10.67 3.03
N GLY A 16 3.98 9.98 2.39
CA GLY A 16 4.97 9.17 3.09
C GLY A 16 5.86 9.99 4.04
N TYR A 17 6.33 11.15 3.58
CA TYR A 17 7.11 12.07 4.40
C TYR A 17 6.30 12.61 5.58
N TYR A 18 5.05 13.04 5.34
CA TYR A 18 4.17 13.50 6.39
C TYR A 18 3.95 12.42 7.45
N GLY A 19 3.62 11.19 7.03
CA GLY A 19 3.46 10.06 7.93
C GLY A 19 4.72 9.77 8.75
N ALA A 20 5.90 9.84 8.15
CA ALA A 20 7.17 9.63 8.83
C ALA A 20 7.48 10.70 9.88
N VAL A 21 7.12 11.97 9.63
CA VAL A 21 7.37 13.09 10.55
C VAL A 21 6.32 13.17 11.67
N THR A 22 5.07 12.81 11.40
CA THR A 22 3.99 12.86 12.39
C THR A 22 3.76 11.55 13.15
N GLY A 23 4.44 10.48 12.75
CA GLY A 23 4.31 9.17 13.37
C GLY A 23 4.83 9.15 14.80
N ALA A 24 4.05 8.55 15.71
CA ALA A 24 4.50 8.34 17.09
C ALA A 24 5.60 7.26 17.12
N THR A 25 6.74 7.58 17.72
CA THR A 25 7.89 6.66 17.84
C THR A 25 7.85 5.80 19.11
N ASP A 26 7.12 6.23 20.14
CA ASP A 26 6.97 5.54 21.43
C ASP A 26 5.56 4.97 21.57
N LEU A 27 5.24 3.96 20.75
CA LEU A 27 3.96 3.25 20.83
C LEU A 27 4.09 2.00 21.70
N ASP A 28 3.23 1.89 22.72
CA ASP A 28 3.01 0.64 23.44
C ASP A 28 2.39 -0.40 22.48
N MET A 29 2.60 -1.69 22.77
CA MET A 29 2.32 -2.80 21.87
C MET A 29 0.88 -2.81 21.33
N ALA A 30 -0.10 -2.48 22.18
CA ALA A 30 -1.50 -2.39 21.77
C ALA A 30 -1.73 -1.29 20.73
N ASN A 31 -1.05 -0.15 20.88
CA ASN A 31 -1.15 0.96 19.93
C ASN A 31 -0.36 0.67 18.64
N THR A 32 0.75 -0.06 18.71
CA THR A 32 1.50 -0.52 17.52
C THR A 32 0.63 -1.42 16.63
N LEU A 33 -0.12 -2.36 17.22
CA LEU A 33 -1.08 -3.19 16.49
C LEU A 33 -2.21 -2.37 15.83
N VAL A 34 -2.69 -1.31 16.50
CA VAL A 34 -3.72 -0.43 15.94
C VAL A 34 -3.17 0.38 14.76
N GLU A 35 -1.96 0.94 14.87
CA GLU A 35 -1.33 1.68 13.78
C GLU A 35 -0.97 0.76 12.60
N GLN A 36 -0.48 -0.45 12.86
CA GLN A 36 -0.22 -1.44 11.82
C GLN A 36 -1.48 -1.77 11.02
N ARG A 37 -2.63 -1.98 11.67
CA ARG A 37 -3.92 -2.20 10.99
C ARG A 37 -4.37 -1.01 10.16
N LYS A 38 -4.03 0.23 10.55
CA LYS A 38 -4.33 1.42 9.74
C LYS A 38 -3.47 1.42 8.47
N ILE A 39 -2.18 1.12 8.59
CA ILE A 39 -1.26 1.00 7.46
C ILE A 39 -1.73 -0.09 6.49
N GLU A 40 -2.12 -1.26 6.99
CA GLU A 40 -2.67 -2.34 6.16
C GLU A 40 -3.91 -1.90 5.36
N LYS A 41 -4.82 -1.15 5.97
CA LYS A 41 -6.01 -0.61 5.27
C LYS A 41 -5.63 0.41 4.20
N ILE A 42 -4.64 1.26 4.47
CA ILE A 42 -4.13 2.24 3.50
C ILE A 42 -3.50 1.51 2.30
N LEU A 43 -2.67 0.51 2.55
CA LEU A 43 -2.06 -0.33 1.51
C LEU A 43 -3.13 -1.03 0.67
N LEU A 44 -4.16 -1.60 1.30
CA LEU A 44 -5.24 -2.28 0.58
C LEU A 44 -6.06 -1.31 -0.29
N PHE A 45 -6.29 -0.09 0.20
CA PHE A 45 -6.94 0.96 -0.58
C PHE A 45 -6.06 1.39 -1.77
N ASN A 46 -4.75 1.52 -1.57
CA ASN A 46 -3.81 1.88 -2.64
C ASN A 46 -3.68 0.78 -3.71
N ALA A 47 -3.64 -0.49 -3.29
CA ALA A 47 -3.72 -1.62 -4.22
C ALA A 47 -5.00 -1.58 -5.07
N GLY A 48 -6.13 -1.10 -4.51
CA GLY A 48 -7.35 -0.84 -5.26
C GLY A 48 -7.21 0.29 -6.29
N LEU A 49 -6.52 1.38 -5.95
CA LEU A 49 -6.19 2.45 -6.89
C LEU A 49 -5.26 1.96 -8.02
N ASP A 50 -4.31 1.08 -7.72
CA ASP A 50 -3.42 0.49 -8.73
C ASP A 50 -4.18 -0.36 -9.75
N VAL A 51 -5.16 -1.13 -9.31
CA VAL A 51 -6.08 -1.85 -10.22
C VAL A 51 -6.82 -0.87 -11.12
N ALA A 52 -7.27 0.28 -10.59
CA ALA A 52 -7.90 1.32 -11.39
C ALA A 52 -6.92 1.93 -12.42
N TYR A 53 -5.65 2.18 -12.04
CA TYR A 53 -4.61 2.65 -12.96
C TYR A 53 -4.34 1.67 -14.10
N VAL A 54 -4.19 0.38 -13.79
CA VAL A 54 -3.99 -0.68 -14.78
C VAL A 54 -5.19 -0.78 -15.72
N THR A 55 -6.42 -0.76 -15.17
CA THR A 55 -7.67 -0.80 -15.94
C THR A 55 -7.78 0.41 -16.87
N ALA A 56 -7.49 1.62 -16.38
CA ALA A 56 -7.48 2.83 -17.19
C ALA A 56 -6.45 2.75 -18.33
N GLY A 57 -5.29 2.13 -18.07
CA GLY A 57 -4.28 1.91 -19.09
C GLY A 57 -4.73 0.95 -20.20
N PHE A 58 -5.45 -0.12 -19.85
CA PHE A 58 -6.08 -1.01 -20.83
C PHE A 58 -7.17 -0.31 -21.64
N LEU A 59 -8.03 0.49 -21.00
CA LEU A 59 -9.06 1.29 -21.69
C LEU A 59 -8.44 2.30 -22.68
N LEU A 60 -7.32 2.91 -22.31
CA LEU A 60 -6.57 3.79 -23.21
C LEU A 60 -6.01 3.05 -24.42
N ARG A 61 -5.46 1.84 -24.25
CA ARG A 61 -5.02 1.00 -25.37
C ARG A 61 -6.18 0.59 -26.27
N GLU A 62 -7.35 0.30 -25.70
CA GLU A 62 -8.52 -0.05 -26.49
C GLU A 62 -9.05 1.15 -27.28
N ARG A 63 -9.10 2.34 -26.66
CA ARG A 63 -9.46 3.57 -27.36
C ARG A 63 -8.45 4.00 -28.41
N ALA A 64 -7.17 3.65 -28.27
CA ALA A 64 -6.16 3.90 -29.29
C ALA A 64 -6.56 3.27 -30.63
N LYS A 65 -7.08 2.03 -30.62
CA LYS A 65 -7.50 1.30 -31.83
C LYS A 65 -8.61 2.00 -32.61
N VAL A 66 -9.45 2.79 -31.93
CA VAL A 66 -10.59 3.51 -32.53
C VAL A 66 -10.18 4.92 -32.99
N LYS A 67 -9.17 5.54 -32.36
CA LYS A 67 -8.68 6.89 -32.69
C LYS A 67 -7.28 6.84 -33.30
N THR A 68 -7.22 6.60 -34.61
CA THR A 68 -5.97 6.50 -35.40
C THR A 68 -5.08 7.74 -35.32
N GLU A 69 -5.64 8.95 -35.25
CA GLU A 69 -4.86 10.19 -35.16
C GLU A 69 -4.03 10.34 -33.87
N LYS A 70 -4.42 9.66 -32.80
CA LYS A 70 -3.72 9.70 -31.50
C LYS A 70 -3.32 8.31 -31.00
N PHE A 71 -3.21 7.35 -31.92
CA PHE A 71 -2.91 5.95 -31.62
C PHE A 71 -1.66 5.81 -30.76
N ASP A 72 -0.56 6.45 -31.15
CA ASP A 72 0.73 6.36 -30.44
C ASP A 72 0.66 7.01 -29.04
N GLN A 73 -0.07 8.12 -28.90
CA GLN A 73 -0.21 8.80 -27.61
C GLN A 73 -1.02 7.95 -26.62
N PHE A 74 -2.17 7.44 -27.04
CA PHE A 74 -3.01 6.61 -26.16
C PHE A 74 -2.37 5.25 -25.85
N THR A 75 -1.64 4.67 -26.81
CA THR A 75 -0.87 3.45 -26.57
C THR A 75 0.26 3.70 -25.58
N GLY A 76 1.00 4.80 -25.74
CA GLY A 76 2.07 5.19 -24.83
C GLY A 76 1.58 5.48 -23.41
N TRP A 77 0.50 6.25 -23.26
CA TRP A 77 -0.11 6.53 -21.96
C TRP A 77 -0.67 5.27 -21.32
N GLY A 78 -1.34 4.42 -22.11
CA GLY A 78 -1.88 3.14 -21.62
C GLY A 78 -0.80 2.19 -21.13
N ASN A 79 0.29 2.02 -21.89
CA ASN A 79 1.43 1.20 -21.47
C ASN A 79 2.10 1.75 -20.22
N SER A 80 2.25 3.07 -20.13
CA SER A 80 2.82 3.74 -18.95
C SER A 80 1.98 3.51 -17.69
N LEU A 81 0.65 3.57 -17.81
CA LEU A 81 -0.28 3.33 -16.71
C LEU A 81 -0.28 1.86 -16.26
N ILE A 82 -0.28 0.92 -17.21
CA ILE A 82 -0.22 -0.51 -16.90
C ILE A 82 1.09 -0.86 -16.20
N LEU A 83 2.24 -0.40 -16.73
CA LEU A 83 3.55 -0.75 -16.18
C LEU A 83 3.73 -0.19 -14.76
N GLN A 84 3.40 1.08 -14.55
CA GLN A 84 3.61 1.74 -13.27
C GLN A 84 2.54 1.38 -12.23
N GLY A 85 1.26 1.30 -12.63
CA GLY A 85 0.22 0.79 -11.75
C GLY A 85 0.44 -0.68 -11.40
N GLY A 86 0.93 -1.50 -12.33
CA GLY A 86 1.29 -2.89 -12.06
C GLY A 86 2.46 -3.03 -11.09
N PHE A 87 3.47 -2.18 -11.20
CA PHE A 87 4.58 -2.15 -10.25
C PHE A 87 4.11 -1.79 -8.83
N LEU A 88 3.30 -0.73 -8.70
CA LEU A 88 2.75 -0.31 -7.41
C LEU A 88 1.86 -1.39 -6.79
N PHE A 89 1.03 -2.05 -7.60
CA PHE A 89 0.17 -3.14 -7.12
C PHE A 89 0.99 -4.30 -6.53
N VAL A 90 2.05 -4.71 -7.22
CA VAL A 90 2.95 -5.77 -6.73
C VAL A 90 3.65 -5.33 -5.45
N PHE A 91 4.13 -4.08 -5.41
CA PHE A 91 4.77 -3.50 -4.22
C PHE A 91 3.82 -3.50 -3.01
N ASP A 92 2.59 -3.02 -3.18
CA ASP A 92 1.58 -2.96 -2.13
C ASP A 92 1.18 -4.35 -1.63
N LEU A 93 1.07 -5.34 -2.53
CA LEU A 93 0.78 -6.73 -2.16
C LEU A 93 1.92 -7.34 -1.33
N VAL A 94 3.18 -7.15 -1.77
CA VAL A 94 4.36 -7.61 -1.03
C VAL A 94 4.42 -6.95 0.34
N MET A 95 4.25 -5.63 0.41
CA MET A 95 4.22 -4.88 1.67
C MET A 95 3.11 -5.36 2.60
N HIS A 96 1.90 -5.57 2.07
CA HIS A 96 0.79 -6.09 2.86
C HIS A 96 1.10 -7.48 3.44
N GLN A 97 1.67 -8.39 2.64
CA GLN A 97 2.04 -9.72 3.11
C GLN A 97 3.15 -9.67 4.17
N VAL A 98 4.15 -8.80 3.99
CA VAL A 98 5.22 -8.59 4.96
C VAL A 98 4.65 -8.07 6.28
N HIS A 99 3.76 -7.07 6.25
CA HIS A 99 3.11 -6.56 7.45
C HIS A 99 2.22 -7.61 8.12
N ALA A 100 1.44 -8.37 7.36
CA ALA A 100 0.61 -9.44 7.91
C ALA A 100 1.44 -10.51 8.65
N ASN A 101 2.62 -10.85 8.13
CA ASN A 101 3.51 -11.82 8.76
C ASN A 101 4.15 -11.27 10.05
N HIS A 102 4.60 -10.01 10.07
CA HIS A 102 5.17 -9.38 11.27
C HIS A 102 4.13 -9.22 12.40
N ALA A 103 2.85 -8.99 12.06
CA ALA A 103 1.77 -9.03 13.06
C ALA A 103 1.66 -10.42 13.72
N GLY A 104 1.81 -11.48 12.95
CA GLY A 104 1.79 -12.87 13.44
C GLY A 104 2.94 -13.19 14.38
N GLU A 105 4.17 -12.76 14.05
CA GLU A 105 5.36 -12.93 14.88
C GLU A 105 5.25 -12.17 16.23
N LEU A 106 4.78 -10.92 16.19
CA LEU A 106 4.54 -10.14 17.41
C LEU A 106 3.49 -10.77 18.32
N LEU A 107 2.44 -11.37 17.76
CA LEU A 107 1.41 -12.07 18.52
C LEU A 107 1.88 -13.42 19.09
N GLN A 108 2.82 -14.11 18.44
CA GLN A 108 3.40 -15.35 18.97
C GLN A 108 4.27 -15.11 20.21
N ASN A 109 4.90 -13.94 20.31
CA ASN A 109 5.71 -13.56 21.47
C ASN A 109 4.88 -13.07 22.66
N VAL A 110 3.56 -12.92 22.50
CA VAL A 110 2.62 -12.58 23.57
C VAL A 110 1.97 -13.85 24.10
N GLN A 111 2.43 -14.30 25.26
CA GLN A 111 1.75 -15.35 26.02
C GLN A 111 0.65 -14.72 26.88
N VAL A 112 -0.59 -15.14 26.65
CA VAL A 112 -1.71 -14.84 27.53
C VAL A 112 -1.75 -15.93 28.60
N SER A 113 -1.37 -15.60 29.84
CA SER A 113 -1.54 -16.51 30.98
C SER A 113 -2.77 -16.12 31.78
N THR A 114 -3.66 -17.07 32.02
CA THR A 114 -4.81 -16.92 32.91
C THR A 114 -4.48 -17.54 34.26
N GLY A 115 -4.43 -16.71 35.31
CA GLY A 115 -4.25 -17.14 36.69
C GLY A 115 -5.46 -16.85 37.55
N LEU A 116 -5.55 -17.46 38.73
CA LEU A 116 -6.66 -17.32 39.69
C LEU A 116 -6.97 -15.87 40.16
N GLY A 117 -6.21 -14.87 39.70
CA GLY A 117 -6.42 -13.44 39.99
C GLY A 117 -6.56 -12.52 38.77
N GLY A 118 -6.64 -13.04 37.53
CA GLY A 118 -6.86 -12.23 36.32
C GLY A 118 -6.09 -12.69 35.08
N PHE A 119 -6.21 -11.90 34.00
CA PHE A 119 -5.46 -12.08 32.75
C PHE A 119 -4.13 -11.34 32.84
N ALA A 120 -3.01 -12.01 32.56
CA ALA A 120 -1.69 -11.40 32.43
C ALA A 120 -1.14 -11.62 31.02
N LEU A 121 -0.68 -10.55 30.37
CA LEU A 121 0.03 -10.60 29.09
C LEU A 121 1.53 -10.57 29.37
N ARG A 122 2.25 -11.58 28.92
CA ARG A 122 3.71 -11.68 29.04
C ARG A 122 4.33 -11.66 27.65
N TYR A 123 5.17 -10.66 27.39
CA TYR A 123 6.00 -10.60 26.20
C TYR A 123 7.33 -11.33 26.48
N THR A 124 7.75 -12.20 25.57
CA THR A 124 8.98 -12.98 25.69
C THR A 124 9.91 -12.61 24.54
N PHE A 125 11.14 -12.18 24.86
CA PHE A 125 12.19 -11.83 23.89
C PHE A 125 12.93 -13.07 23.39
#